data_AF-A0A7X3IJE9-F1
#
_entry.id   AF-A0A7X3IJE9-F1
#
_cell.length_a   1.000
_cell.length_b   1.000
_cell.length_c   1.000
_cell.angle_alpha   90.00
_cell.angle_beta   90.00
_cell.angle_gamma   90.00
#
_symmetry.space_group_name_H-M   'P 1'
#
loop_
_entity.id
_entity.type
_entity.pdbx_description
1 polymer ?
#
loop_
_entity_poly.entity_id
_entity_poly.type
_entity_poly.pdbx_seq_one_letter_code
_entity_poly.pdbx_strand_id
1 'polypeptide(L)' 'MTREGNKIKWIDVFGYENFFMEGRDGDVFHLIPELKDEEGDSYVRILSSQAIVEMADLLRQEDPTINLPGEG' A
#
# COMPACT_ATOMS: atom_id res chain seq x y z
N MET A 1 -0.26 24.43 5.63
CA MET A 1 -1.28 23.56 4.99
C MET A 1 -0.78 22.14 5.11
N THR A 2 -1.31 21.35 6.04
CA THR A 2 -1.04 19.91 6.10
C THR A 2 -1.97 19.24 5.08
N ARG A 3 -1.40 18.76 3.98
CA ARG A 3 -2.13 17.91 3.02
C ARG A 3 -2.56 16.66 3.80
N GLU A 4 -3.85 16.37 3.89
CA GLU A 4 -4.29 15.04 4.30
C GLU A 4 -3.73 14.07 3.25
N GLY A 5 -2.87 13.14 3.67
CA GLY A 5 -2.25 12.16 2.79
C GLY A 5 -3.29 11.21 2.21
N ASN A 6 -3.07 10.74 0.99
CA ASN A 6 -3.97 9.77 0.37
C ASN A 6 -3.87 8.42 1.09
N LYS A 7 -5.01 7.76 1.30
CA LYS A 7 -5.10 6.42 1.92
C LYS A 7 -5.88 5.48 1.01
N ILE A 8 -5.31 4.32 0.75
CA ILE A 8 -5.97 3.19 0.09
C ILE A 8 -6.23 2.11 1.15
N LYS A 9 -7.45 1.59 1.18
CA LYS A 9 -7.88 0.52 2.09
C LYS A 9 -8.34 -0.67 1.27
N TRP A 10 -7.92 -1.88 1.63
CA TRP A 10 -8.43 -3.11 1.04
C TRP A 10 -8.47 -4.26 2.05
N ILE A 11 -9.18 -5.33 1.68
CA ILE A 11 -9.17 -6.61 2.38
C ILE A 11 -8.38 -7.59 1.52
N ASP A 12 -7.39 -8.27 2.09
CA ASP A 12 -6.63 -9.27 1.35
C ASP A 12 -7.35 -10.62 1.26
N VAL A 13 -6.73 -11.57 0.55
CA VAL A 13 -7.28 -12.92 0.34
C VAL A 13 -7.40 -13.74 1.62
N PHE A 14 -6.72 -13.34 2.69
CA PHE A 14 -6.81 -13.97 4.02
C PHE A 14 -7.88 -13.32 4.89
N GLY A 15 -8.53 -12.26 4.41
CA GLY A 15 -9.56 -11.52 5.11
C GLY A 15 -9.02 -10.38 5.99
N TYR A 16 -7.71 -10.11 5.95
CA TYR A 16 -7.12 -9.07 6.78
C TYR A 16 -7.28 -7.69 6.18
N GLU A 17 -7.54 -6.72 7.06
CA GLU A 17 -7.60 -5.32 6.69
C GLU A 17 -6.20 -4.76 6.44
N ASN A 18 -6.02 -4.12 5.29
CA ASN A 18 -4.75 -3.56 4.85
C ASN A 18 -4.90 -2.07 4.48
N PHE A 19 -3.84 -1.30 4.70
CA PHE A 19 -3.77 0.11 4.37
C PHE A 19 -2.46 0.48 3.67
N PHE A 20 -2.55 1.29 2.62
CA PHE A 20 -1.44 2.08 2.11
C PHE A 20 -1.70 3.55 2.44
N MET A 21 -0.70 4.21 3.03
CA MET A 21 -0.78 5.62 3.41
C MET A 21 0.41 6.37 2.86
N GLU A 22 0.16 7.49 2.19
CA GLU A 22 1.21 8.39 1.73
C GLU A 22 1.94 9.02 2.93
N GLY A 23 3.27 8.85 2.95
CA GLY A 23 4.17 9.47 3.89
C GLY A 23 4.68 10.84 3.43
N ARG A 24 5.66 11.38 4.16
CA ARG A 24 6.41 12.54 3.67
C ARG A 24 7.42 12.09 2.62
N ASP A 25 7.82 13.02 1.76
CA ASP A 25 8.90 12.82 0.78
C ASP A 25 8.71 11.62 -0.19
N GLY A 26 7.47 11.19 -0.40
CA GLY A 26 7.14 10.12 -1.34
C GLY A 26 7.24 8.70 -0.77
N ASP A 27 7.36 8.56 0.55
CA ASP A 27 7.25 7.26 1.22
C ASP A 27 5.80 6.74 1.17
N VAL A 28 5.62 5.41 1.20
CA VAL A 28 4.32 4.78 1.34
C VAL A 28 4.36 3.75 2.47
N PHE A 29 3.49 3.91 3.45
CA PHE A 29 3.38 2.98 4.56
C PHE A 29 2.36 1.90 4.26
N HIS A 30 2.75 0.64 4.37
CA HIS A 30 1.85 -0.52 4.40
C HIS A 30 1.56 -0.90 5.85
N LEU A 31 0.30 -0.88 6.25
CA LEU A 31 -0.14 -1.24 7.59
C LEU A 31 -1.14 -2.40 7.53
N ILE A 32 -0.93 -3.40 8.38
CA ILE A 32 -1.86 -4.52 8.62
C ILE A 32 -2.18 -4.55 10.12
N PRO A 33 -3.29 -3.93 10.58
CA PRO A 33 -3.53 -3.71 12.01
C PRO A 33 -3.64 -4.98 12.84
N GLU A 34 -4.08 -6.08 12.23
CA GLU A 34 -4.25 -7.38 12.88
C GLU A 34 -2.91 -8.09 13.12
N LEU A 35 -1.89 -7.80 12.32
CA LEU A 35 -0.54 -8.28 12.59
C LEU A 35 0.09 -7.38 13.64
N LYS A 36 0.38 -7.96 14.80
CA LYS A 36 1.06 -7.28 15.90
C LYS A 36 2.47 -7.82 16.07
N ASP A 37 3.41 -6.96 16.46
CA ASP A 37 4.72 -7.41 16.94
C ASP A 37 4.66 -7.95 18.38
N GLU A 38 5.81 -8.33 18.91
CA GLU A 38 5.95 -8.87 20.27
C GLU A 38 5.53 -7.88 21.37
N GLU A 39 5.51 -6.58 21.06
CA GLU A 39 5.11 -5.50 21.97
C GLU A 39 3.62 -5.14 21.84
N GLY A 40 2.92 -5.72 20.86
CA GLY A 40 1.50 -5.48 20.59
C GLY A 40 1.24 -4.32 19.64
N ASP A 41 2.30 -3.75 19.06
CA ASP A 41 2.19 -2.64 18.10
C ASP A 41 1.84 -3.16 16.71
N SER A 42 1.11 -2.34 15.95
CA SER A 42 0.68 -2.73 14.60
C SER A 42 1.87 -2.85 13.67
N TYR A 43 1.89 -3.91 12.88
CA TYR A 43 2.91 -4.13 11.86
C TYR A 43 2.81 -3.07 10.76
N VAL A 44 3.88 -2.28 10.61
CA VAL A 44 4.04 -1.28 9.55
C VAL A 44 5.29 -1.60 8.74
N ARG A 45 5.18 -1.66 7.42
CA ARG A 45 6.32 -1.62 6.49
C ARG A 45 6.37 -0.27 5.79
N ILE A 46 7.56 0.30 5.69
CA ILE A 46 7.81 1.45 4.83
C ILE A 46 8.24 0.90 3.47
N LEU A 47 7.49 1.26 2.44
CA LEU A 47 7.79 0.97 1.04
C LEU A 47 8.14 2.29 0.35
N SER A 48 9.14 2.27 -0.52
CA SER A 48 9.34 3.41 -1.40
C SER A 48 8.21 3.44 -2.44
N SER A 49 7.73 4.63 -2.79
CA SER A 49 6.78 4.80 -3.90
C SER A 49 7.28 4.15 -5.19
N GLN A 50 8.59 4.25 -5.46
CA GLN A 50 9.24 3.60 -6.60
C GLN A 50 9.05 2.07 -6.59
N ALA A 51 9.23 1.40 -5.46
CA ALA A 51 9.05 -0.05 -5.36
C ALA A 51 7.60 -0.47 -5.59
N ILE A 52 6.62 0.36 -5.20
CA ILE A 52 5.20 0.09 -5.45
C ILE A 52 4.88 0.23 -6.94
N VAL A 53 5.43 1.25 -7.61
CA VAL A 53 5.27 1.42 -9.06
C VAL A 53 5.87 0.24 -9.81
N GLU A 54 7.09 -0.17 -9.46
CA GLU A 54 7.75 -1.33 -10.07
C GLU A 54 6.97 -2.62 -9.87
N MET A 55 6.40 -2.83 -8.67
CA MET A 55 5.55 -3.98 -8.40
C MET A 55 4.26 -3.96 -9.23
N ALA A 56 3.61 -2.80 -9.35
CA ALA A 56 2.41 -2.65 -10.17
C ALA A 56 2.68 -2.92 -11.65
N ASP A 57 3.82 -2.44 -12.16
CA ASP A 57 4.25 -2.70 -13.54
C ASP A 57 4.49 -4.18 -13.81
N LEU A 58 5.14 -4.89 -12.87
CA LEU A 58 5.36 -6.34 -12.97
C LEU A 58 4.04 -7.10 -12.99
N LEU A 59 3.10 -6.76 -12.10
CA LEU A 59 1.77 -7.38 -12.05
C LEU A 59 1.00 -7.17 -13.36
N ARG A 60 1.13 -6.00 -14.00
CA ARG A 60 0.50 -5.72 -15.30
C ARG A 60 1.11 -6.53 -16.44
N GLN A 61 2.41 -6.81 -16.40
CA GLN A 61 3.05 -7.66 -17.40
C GLN A 61 2.56 -9.11 -17.30
N GLU A 62 2.27 -9.57 -16.08
CA GLU A 62 1.72 -10.91 -15.81
C GLU A 62 0.21 -11.00 -16.10
N ASP A 63 -0.55 -9.96 -15.79
CA ASP A 63 -1.97 -9.82 -16.10
C ASP A 63 -2.28 -8.45 -16.73
N PRO A 64 -2.32 -8.36 -18.07
CA PRO A 64 -2.57 -7.11 -18.81
C PRO A 64 -3.97 -6.52 -18.61
N THR A 65 -4.89 -7.23 -17.93
CA THR A 65 -6.25 -6.74 -17.68
C THR A 65 -6.34 -5.84 -16.45
N ILE A 66 -5.28 -5.75 -15.64
CA ILE A 66 -5.17 -4.84 -14.51
C ILE A 66 -5.06 -3.40 -15.03
N ASN A 67 -6.08 -2.58 -14.75
CA ASN A 67 -6.09 -1.14 -15.04
C ASN A 67 -5.73 -0.34 -13.80
N LEU A 68 -4.77 0.58 -13.90
CA LEU A 68 -4.42 1.49 -12.82
C LEU A 68 -5.36 2.72 -12.83
N PRO A 69 -5.74 3.25 -11.65
CA PRO A 69 -6.60 4.43 -11.58
C PRO A 69 -5.93 5.64 -12.25
N GLY A 70 -6.63 6.26 -13.21
CA GLY A 70 -6.18 7.47 -13.91
C GLY A 70 -5.89 7.30 -15.40
N GLU A 71 -5.92 6.07 -15.92
CA GLU A 71 -5.87 5.79 -17.36
C GLU A 71 -7.29 5.57 -17.89
N GLY A 72 -7.96 6.66 -18.29
CA GLY A 72 -9.30 6.69 -18.89
C GLY A 72 -9.51 7.92 -19.75
#